data_AF-A0A918QSX3-F1
#
_entry.id   AF-A0A918QSX3-F1
#
_cell.length_a   1.000
_cell.length_b   1.000
_cell.length_c   1.000
_cell.angle_alpha   90.00
_cell.angle_beta   90.00
_cell.angle_gamma   90.00
#
_symmetry.space_group_name_H-M   'P 1'
#
loop_
_entity.id
_entity.type
_entity.pdbx_description
1 polymer ?
#
loop_
_entity_poly.entity_id
_entity_poly.type
_entity_poly.pdbx_seq_one_letter_code
_entity_poly.pdbx_strand_id
1 'polypeptide(L)'
;MKKLNLLHIRSVCVYLFILGFLFTACNNSASKDKTTKTDTEEVKKVNDILWNVKAIAPDGKSLEVKGFNEKGESIDIKAVQNADQTSFLDVNAIENGNKFPVKLLVSKTQFSPVTAITNTGDTYELKAITPEGEKLDVKGVARFGYVVMIKAITKEGEFYGVKAISPTGELNDIKGIKINFQDREMSLKGLNIHAHVKAMHPAANEDDLEIPVKKKKKKVKKGEKEKSDFERIIWNIKAVTPDGNNLDIKAFDPEGNTFDVKATQDSKQHSFLNIKVLVEGGELPVKIMQSTYEYAPIKAIGTDGTLYDIKAITDNKEKLDVKGISRSGNIIHVKAVNDNGELFAVKAFAPDGKLNAVKGVKIFKREVELKIQGNPVYAHLKAINE
;
A
#
# COMPACT_ATOMS: atom_id res chain seq x y z
N MET A 1 50.65 91.70 11.32
CA MET A 1 50.05 92.89 11.93
C MET A 1 48.81 93.32 11.15
N LYS A 2 47.61 93.06 11.67
CA LYS A 2 46.46 93.98 11.76
C LYS A 2 45.28 93.17 12.28
N LYS A 3 44.94 93.46 13.53
CA LYS A 3 43.67 93.14 14.20
C LYS A 3 42.55 93.98 13.59
N LEU A 4 41.31 93.50 13.67
CA LEU A 4 40.15 94.10 14.36
C LEU A 4 38.92 93.25 13.96
N ASN A 5 38.22 92.62 14.93
CA ASN A 5 37.09 93.16 15.71
C ASN A 5 35.84 93.38 14.82
N LEU A 6 34.59 93.10 15.20
CA LEU A 6 33.95 92.72 16.45
C LEU A 6 32.49 92.34 16.12
N LEU A 7 31.90 91.50 16.97
CA LEU A 7 30.54 91.59 17.53
C LEU A 7 29.24 91.35 16.70
N HIS A 8 28.47 90.40 17.26
CA HIS A 8 27.06 90.49 17.69
C HIS A 8 25.87 90.17 16.75
N ILE A 9 25.29 88.99 17.04
CA ILE A 9 23.88 88.71 17.44
C ILE A 9 22.77 89.51 16.73
N ARG A 10 21.91 88.79 16.00
CA ARG A 10 20.45 88.75 16.23
C ARG A 10 19.76 87.64 15.43
N SER A 11 18.86 86.93 16.11
CA SER A 11 17.91 85.94 15.59
C SER A 11 17.08 86.47 14.42
N VAL A 12 16.65 85.59 13.51
CA VAL A 12 15.24 85.12 13.41
C VAL A 12 15.18 83.93 12.44
N CYS A 13 14.36 82.96 12.86
CA CYS A 13 13.83 81.76 12.23
C CYS A 13 13.67 81.76 10.71
N VAL A 14 13.81 80.57 10.08
CA VAL A 14 12.69 79.77 9.50
C VAL A 14 13.23 78.65 8.59
N TYR A 15 12.87 77.42 8.97
CA TYR A 15 12.54 76.24 8.15
C TYR A 15 13.58 75.56 7.23
N LEU A 16 13.89 74.32 7.64
CA LEU A 16 13.67 73.06 6.89
C LEU A 16 14.25 72.97 5.48
N PHE A 17 15.34 72.21 5.31
CA PHE A 17 15.42 71.00 4.46
C PHE A 17 16.85 70.41 4.41
N ILE A 18 16.92 69.07 4.53
CA ILE A 18 17.90 68.14 3.94
C ILE A 18 19.34 68.07 4.50
N LEU A 19 19.66 66.95 5.18
CA LEU A 19 20.54 65.85 4.70
C LEU A 19 21.28 65.19 5.86
N GLY A 20 20.60 64.25 6.55
CA GLY A 20 21.25 63.34 7.49
C GLY A 20 21.61 62.04 6.79
N PHE A 21 22.86 61.90 6.37
CA PHE A 21 23.44 60.61 6.00
C PHE A 21 23.47 59.70 7.24
N LEU A 22 22.64 58.66 7.26
CA LEU A 22 22.77 57.53 8.17
C LEU A 22 23.28 56.33 7.36
N PHE A 23 24.49 55.90 7.70
CA PHE A 23 25.06 54.64 7.27
C PHE A 23 24.14 53.49 7.70
N THR A 24 23.59 52.75 6.74
CA THR A 24 22.92 51.48 6.97
C THR A 24 23.99 50.40 7.21
N ALA A 25 24.17 50.03 8.48
CA ALA A 25 24.75 48.73 8.81
C ALA A 25 23.70 47.66 8.44
N CYS A 26 23.94 46.91 7.37
CA CYS A 26 23.15 45.73 7.03
C CYS A 26 23.46 44.62 8.03
N ASN A 27 22.64 44.50 9.07
CA ASN A 27 22.52 43.25 9.83
C ASN A 27 21.70 42.27 8.98
N ASN A 28 22.39 41.43 8.20
CA ASN A 28 21.79 40.22 7.62
C ASN A 28 21.64 39.16 8.72
N SER A 29 20.68 39.36 9.62
CA SER A 29 20.06 38.25 10.32
C SER A 29 19.06 37.64 9.35
N ALA A 30 19.42 36.50 8.76
CA ALA A 30 18.49 35.70 7.98
C ALA A 30 17.25 35.43 8.83
N SER A 31 16.13 36.03 8.42
CA SER A 31 14.81 35.70 8.94
C SER A 31 14.64 34.19 8.80
N LYS A 32 14.55 33.48 9.92
CA LYS A 32 13.93 32.16 9.94
C LYS A 32 12.47 32.42 9.56
N ASP A 33 12.18 32.37 8.27
CA ASP A 33 10.82 32.16 7.83
C ASP A 33 10.37 30.89 8.54
N LYS A 34 9.37 31.07 9.40
CA LYS A 34 8.65 29.97 10.01
C LYS A 34 8.12 29.16 8.86
N THR A 35 8.73 28.02 8.61
CA THR A 35 8.14 26.93 7.85
C THR A 35 6.71 26.82 8.32
N THR A 36 5.79 27.20 7.43
CA THR A 36 4.36 26.99 7.58
C THR A 36 4.21 25.54 7.97
N LYS A 37 3.71 25.30 9.19
CA LYS A 37 3.33 23.96 9.62
C LYS A 37 2.43 23.40 8.53
N THR A 38 2.94 22.45 7.75
CA THR A 38 2.09 21.67 6.87
C THR A 38 1.33 20.77 7.82
N ASP A 39 0.07 21.12 8.05
CA ASP A 39 -0.85 20.27 8.78
C ASP A 39 -0.75 18.86 8.20
N THR A 40 -0.49 17.88 9.07
CA THR A 40 -0.49 16.46 8.72
C THR A 40 -1.73 16.20 7.88
N GLU A 41 -1.56 15.98 6.57
CA GLU A 41 -2.68 16.03 5.61
C GLU A 41 -3.83 15.14 6.11
N GLU A 42 -4.95 15.77 6.46
CA GLU A 42 -6.22 15.06 6.59
C GLU A 42 -6.42 14.27 5.29
N VAL A 43 -6.68 12.96 5.40
CA VAL A 43 -6.98 12.11 4.24
C VAL A 43 -8.04 12.83 3.41
N LYS A 44 -7.65 13.36 2.25
CA LYS A 44 -8.54 14.15 1.39
C LYS A 44 -9.77 13.30 1.12
N LYS A 45 -10.90 13.67 1.72
CA LYS A 45 -12.10 12.85 1.75
C LYS A 45 -12.78 12.98 0.39
N VAL A 46 -12.41 12.10 -0.54
CA VAL A 46 -13.05 11.99 -1.85
C VAL A 46 -14.35 11.22 -1.69
N ASN A 47 -15.40 11.62 -2.43
CA ASN A 47 -16.61 10.81 -2.52
C ASN A 47 -16.27 9.43 -3.09
N ASP A 48 -16.88 8.38 -2.54
CA ASP A 48 -16.60 7.04 -3.03
C ASP A 48 -17.05 6.87 -4.47
N ILE A 49 -16.15 6.36 -5.29
CA ILE A 49 -16.46 5.86 -6.62
C ILE A 49 -16.66 4.35 -6.49
N LEU A 50 -17.85 3.87 -6.84
CA LEU A 50 -18.21 2.46 -6.76
C LEU A 50 -17.95 1.77 -8.09
N TRP A 51 -17.08 0.77 -8.05
CA TRP A 51 -16.76 -0.08 -9.19
C TRP A 51 -17.64 -1.33 -9.15
N ASN A 52 -18.21 -1.68 -10.30
CA ASN A 52 -19.06 -2.87 -10.43
C ASN A 52 -18.20 -4.13 -10.35
N VAL A 53 -18.54 -5.07 -9.48
CA VAL A 53 -17.89 -6.38 -9.45
C VAL A 53 -18.65 -7.34 -10.37
N LYS A 54 -17.94 -7.94 -11.32
CA LYS A 54 -18.49 -8.86 -12.31
C LYS A 54 -17.60 -10.08 -12.49
N ALA A 55 -18.18 -11.22 -12.85
CA ALA A 55 -17.42 -12.33 -13.39
C ALA A 55 -17.38 -12.20 -14.93
N ILE A 56 -16.23 -12.44 -15.54
CA ILE A 56 -16.00 -12.33 -16.97
C ILE A 56 -15.78 -13.74 -17.53
N ALA A 57 -16.73 -14.19 -18.35
CA ALA A 57 -16.62 -15.45 -19.06
C ALA A 57 -15.53 -15.39 -20.15
N PRO A 58 -14.98 -16.53 -20.61
CA PRO A 58 -13.94 -16.57 -21.64
C PRO A 58 -14.34 -15.89 -22.95
N ASP A 59 -15.64 -15.85 -23.28
CA ASP A 59 -16.19 -15.17 -24.45
C ASP A 59 -16.35 -13.65 -24.26
N GLY A 60 -15.92 -13.12 -23.10
CA GLY A 60 -16.00 -11.70 -22.74
C GLY A 60 -17.32 -11.28 -22.11
N LYS A 61 -18.32 -12.16 -22.00
CA LYS A 61 -19.60 -11.80 -21.35
C LYS A 61 -19.40 -11.52 -19.87
N SER A 62 -20.02 -10.44 -19.39
CA SER A 62 -19.96 -10.04 -17.99
C SER A 62 -21.20 -10.51 -17.23
N LEU A 63 -21.01 -11.22 -16.13
CA LEU A 63 -22.04 -11.69 -15.21
C LEU A 63 -22.06 -10.83 -13.94
N GLU A 64 -23.23 -10.45 -13.46
CA GLU A 64 -23.33 -9.72 -12.19
C GLU A 64 -22.85 -10.57 -11.02
N VAL A 65 -22.13 -9.97 -10.07
CA VAL A 65 -21.74 -10.63 -8.82
C VAL A 65 -22.46 -9.98 -7.65
N LYS A 66 -23.22 -10.79 -6.90
CA LYS A 66 -23.93 -10.36 -5.68
C LYS A 66 -23.64 -11.32 -4.53
N GLY A 67 -23.79 -10.82 -3.30
CA GLY A 67 -23.79 -11.66 -2.11
C GLY A 67 -25.19 -12.20 -1.85
N PHE A 68 -25.34 -13.45 -1.42
CA PHE A 68 -26.62 -14.06 -1.06
C PHE A 68 -26.57 -14.70 0.32
N ASN A 69 -27.56 -14.42 1.16
CA ASN A 69 -27.72 -15.12 2.43
C ASN A 69 -28.48 -16.46 2.27
N GLU A 70 -28.67 -17.19 3.36
CA GLU A 70 -29.36 -18.49 3.38
C GLU A 70 -30.82 -18.42 2.91
N LYS A 71 -31.48 -17.26 3.07
CA LYS A 71 -32.86 -17.02 2.60
C LYS A 71 -32.92 -16.67 1.11
N GLY A 72 -31.76 -16.46 0.47
CA GLY A 72 -31.66 -16.07 -0.93
C GLY A 72 -31.77 -14.56 -1.18
N GLU A 73 -31.81 -13.74 -0.13
CA GLU A 73 -31.79 -12.27 -0.24
C GLU A 73 -30.41 -11.83 -0.74
N SER A 74 -30.39 -10.88 -1.68
CA SER A 74 -29.16 -10.45 -2.33
C SER A 74 -28.69 -9.08 -1.86
N ILE A 75 -27.37 -8.91 -1.79
CA ILE A 75 -26.70 -7.63 -1.52
C ILE A 75 -25.68 -7.31 -2.62
N ASP A 76 -25.58 -6.03 -2.98
CA ASP A 76 -24.66 -5.58 -4.02
C ASP A 76 -23.21 -5.62 -3.54
N ILE A 77 -22.31 -6.09 -4.40
CA ILE A 77 -20.87 -6.11 -4.15
C ILE A 77 -20.19 -5.06 -5.03
N LYS A 78 -19.42 -4.17 -4.41
CA LYS A 78 -18.67 -3.11 -5.09
C LYS A 78 -17.22 -3.09 -4.62
N ALA A 79 -16.31 -2.78 -5.53
CA ALA A 79 -15.02 -2.24 -5.11
C ALA A 79 -15.16 -0.74 -4.87
N VAL A 80 -14.56 -0.25 -3.79
CA VAL A 80 -14.78 1.11 -3.27
C VAL A 80 -13.49 1.88 -3.44
N GLN A 81 -13.47 2.78 -4.41
CA GLN A 81 -12.42 3.77 -4.57
C GLN A 81 -12.77 4.98 -3.72
N ASN A 82 -12.03 5.16 -2.63
CA ASN A 82 -12.22 6.24 -1.64
C ASN A 82 -11.13 7.31 -1.72
N ALA A 83 -10.36 7.32 -2.81
CA ALA A 83 -9.25 8.22 -3.04
C ALA A 83 -8.92 8.33 -4.53
N ASP A 84 -7.89 9.10 -4.87
CA ASP A 84 -7.44 9.37 -6.24
C ASP A 84 -6.60 8.25 -6.88
N GLN A 85 -6.39 7.14 -6.17
CA GLN A 85 -5.71 5.93 -6.68
C GLN A 85 -6.68 4.78 -6.95
N THR A 86 -6.30 3.91 -7.89
CA THR A 86 -7.07 2.74 -8.33
C THR A 86 -6.35 1.40 -8.08
N SER A 87 -5.11 1.42 -7.61
CA SER A 87 -4.24 0.23 -7.51
C SER A 87 -4.58 -0.73 -6.36
N PHE A 88 -5.28 -0.26 -5.31
CA PHE A 88 -5.67 -1.11 -4.18
C PHE A 88 -6.96 -0.66 -3.51
N LEU A 89 -8.07 -1.31 -3.86
CA LEU A 89 -9.42 -0.95 -3.41
C LEU A 89 -10.02 -1.97 -2.44
N ASP A 90 -10.85 -1.48 -1.51
CA ASP A 90 -11.67 -2.34 -0.66
C ASP A 90 -12.81 -2.95 -1.46
N VAL A 91 -13.09 -4.24 -1.25
CA VAL A 91 -14.29 -4.89 -1.81
C VAL A 91 -15.29 -5.09 -0.69
N ASN A 92 -16.45 -4.47 -0.83
CA ASN A 92 -17.48 -4.44 0.20
C ASN A 92 -18.85 -4.79 -0.40
N ALA A 93 -19.70 -5.40 0.43
CA ALA A 93 -21.12 -5.38 0.19
C ALA A 93 -21.71 -4.05 0.63
N ILE A 94 -22.67 -3.52 -0.13
CA ILE A 94 -23.30 -2.22 0.08
C ILE A 94 -24.78 -2.43 0.35
N GLU A 95 -25.27 -1.96 1.50
CA GLU A 95 -26.68 -2.01 1.87
C GLU A 95 -27.03 -0.81 2.73
N ASN A 96 -28.05 -0.04 2.32
CA ASN A 96 -28.54 1.13 3.05
C ASN A 96 -27.42 2.12 3.45
N GLY A 97 -26.43 2.31 2.57
CA GLY A 97 -25.26 3.16 2.80
C GLY A 97 -24.17 2.54 3.68
N ASN A 98 -24.43 1.40 4.32
CA ASN A 98 -23.43 0.64 5.07
C ASN A 98 -22.51 -0.15 4.14
N LYS A 99 -21.26 -0.33 4.58
CA LYS A 99 -20.25 -1.11 3.86
C LYS A 99 -19.81 -2.28 4.72
N PHE A 100 -20.07 -3.48 4.24
CA PHE A 100 -19.68 -4.72 4.91
C PHE A 100 -18.48 -5.35 4.21
N PRO A 101 -17.42 -5.74 4.93
CA PRO A 101 -16.22 -6.28 4.30
C PRO A 101 -16.52 -7.60 3.61
N VAL A 102 -15.98 -7.77 2.40
CA VAL A 102 -15.86 -9.09 1.77
C VAL A 102 -14.55 -9.74 2.21
N LYS A 103 -14.63 -11.02 2.55
CA LYS A 103 -13.51 -11.82 3.07
C LYS A 103 -13.53 -13.22 2.47
N LEU A 104 -12.35 -13.84 2.44
CA LEU A 104 -12.22 -15.25 2.15
C LEU A 104 -12.24 -16.02 3.47
N LEU A 105 -13.08 -17.04 3.60
CA LEU A 105 -13.14 -17.87 4.80
C LEU A 105 -12.16 -19.04 4.73
N VAL A 106 -11.68 -19.50 5.88
CA VAL A 106 -10.91 -20.74 5.97
C VAL A 106 -11.81 -21.91 5.57
N SER A 107 -11.32 -22.74 4.65
CA SER A 107 -12.08 -23.88 4.12
C SER A 107 -11.38 -25.20 4.39
N LYS A 108 -12.18 -26.23 4.62
CA LYS A 108 -11.72 -27.64 4.67
C LYS A 108 -11.84 -28.33 3.31
N THR A 109 -12.49 -27.70 2.33
CA THR A 109 -12.71 -28.26 0.99
C THR A 109 -11.58 -27.83 0.04
N GLN A 110 -11.75 -28.00 -1.27
CA GLN A 110 -10.76 -27.54 -2.24
C GLN A 110 -10.75 -26.01 -2.37
N PHE A 111 -11.93 -25.39 -2.40
CA PHE A 111 -12.08 -23.96 -2.64
C PHE A 111 -12.60 -23.25 -1.40
N SER A 112 -12.16 -22.00 -1.25
CA SER A 112 -12.48 -21.19 -0.09
C SER A 112 -13.68 -20.29 -0.35
N PRO A 113 -14.70 -20.26 0.54
CA PRO A 113 -15.84 -19.35 0.40
C PRO A 113 -15.41 -17.89 0.36
N VAL A 114 -16.02 -17.12 -0.55
CA VAL A 114 -15.91 -15.67 -0.60
C VAL A 114 -17.23 -15.10 -0.07
N THR A 115 -17.16 -14.30 0.99
CA THR A 115 -18.34 -13.96 1.79
C THR A 115 -18.27 -12.52 2.26
N ALA A 116 -19.39 -11.79 2.13
CA ALA A 116 -19.59 -10.53 2.83
C ALA A 116 -20.07 -10.79 4.26
N ILE A 117 -19.57 -10.03 5.23
CA ILE A 117 -19.84 -10.24 6.66
C ILE A 117 -20.39 -8.96 7.26
N THR A 118 -21.62 -8.99 7.76
CA THR A 118 -22.26 -7.82 8.38
C THR A 118 -21.69 -7.52 9.77
N ASN A 119 -22.13 -6.42 10.38
CA ASN A 119 -21.70 -6.06 11.74
C ASN A 119 -22.21 -7.02 12.81
N THR A 120 -23.33 -7.70 12.56
CA THR A 120 -23.93 -8.75 13.41
C THR A 120 -23.26 -10.11 13.19
N GLY A 121 -22.55 -10.30 12.09
CA GLY A 121 -21.89 -11.56 11.73
C GLY A 121 -22.65 -12.39 10.70
N ASP A 122 -23.78 -11.89 10.20
CA ASP A 122 -24.52 -12.52 9.11
C ASP A 122 -23.68 -12.55 7.84
N THR A 123 -23.84 -13.62 7.08
CA THR A 123 -22.99 -13.91 5.93
C THR A 123 -23.77 -13.92 4.62
N TYR A 124 -23.16 -13.34 3.59
CA TYR A 124 -23.68 -13.38 2.23
C TYR A 124 -22.60 -13.97 1.31
N GLU A 125 -22.81 -15.19 0.81
CA GLU A 125 -21.88 -15.83 -0.12
C GLU A 125 -21.94 -15.18 -1.49
N LEU A 126 -20.78 -14.88 -2.07
CA LEU A 126 -20.71 -14.28 -3.39
C LEU A 126 -21.04 -15.31 -4.47
N LYS A 127 -21.93 -14.92 -5.39
CA LYS A 127 -22.30 -15.71 -6.56
C LYS A 127 -22.36 -14.81 -7.79
N ALA A 128 -21.95 -15.35 -8.93
CA ALA A 128 -22.13 -14.73 -10.23
C ALA A 128 -23.45 -15.20 -10.86
N ILE A 129 -24.18 -14.32 -11.55
CA ILE A 129 -25.53 -14.60 -12.05
C ILE A 129 -25.48 -14.67 -13.58
N THR A 130 -25.85 -15.80 -14.16
CA THR A 130 -25.95 -15.97 -15.62
C THR A 130 -27.18 -15.24 -16.17
N PRO A 131 -27.25 -14.97 -17.50
CA PRO A 131 -28.45 -14.39 -18.10
C PRO A 131 -29.74 -15.18 -17.84
N GLU A 132 -29.63 -16.50 -17.66
CA GLU A 132 -30.73 -17.42 -17.37
C GLU A 132 -31.10 -17.45 -15.87
N GLY A 133 -30.38 -16.69 -15.03
CA GLY A 133 -30.60 -16.61 -13.59
C GLY A 133 -29.89 -17.69 -12.77
N GLU A 134 -29.04 -18.52 -13.39
CA GLU A 134 -28.21 -19.47 -12.66
C GLU A 134 -27.18 -18.75 -11.80
N LYS A 135 -26.94 -19.26 -10.57
CA LYS A 135 -25.98 -18.68 -9.62
C LYS A 135 -24.73 -19.55 -9.55
N LEU A 136 -23.66 -19.08 -10.17
CA LEU A 136 -22.32 -19.68 -10.13
C LEU A 136 -21.60 -19.31 -8.83
N ASP A 137 -20.91 -20.27 -8.23
CA ASP A 137 -20.16 -20.04 -6.99
C ASP A 137 -18.93 -19.16 -7.25
N VAL A 138 -18.73 -18.12 -6.43
CA VAL A 138 -17.49 -17.33 -6.44
C VAL A 138 -16.63 -17.76 -5.25
N LYS A 139 -15.47 -18.35 -5.54
CA LYS A 139 -14.59 -18.94 -4.51
C LYS A 139 -13.13 -18.55 -4.72
N GLY A 140 -12.34 -18.66 -3.66
CA GLY A 140 -10.89 -18.65 -3.75
C GLY A 140 -10.39 -20.01 -4.21
N VAL A 141 -9.70 -20.06 -5.35
CA VAL A 141 -9.44 -21.31 -6.09
C VAL A 141 -7.99 -21.79 -6.04
N ALA A 142 -7.04 -20.86 -5.92
CA ALA A 142 -5.62 -21.17 -5.86
C ALA A 142 -4.88 -20.08 -5.08
N ARG A 143 -3.88 -20.46 -4.29
CA ARG A 143 -3.03 -19.53 -3.54
C ARG A 143 -1.62 -19.52 -4.14
N PHE A 144 -1.16 -18.33 -4.50
CA PHE A 144 0.18 -18.06 -4.99
C PHE A 144 0.86 -17.10 -4.00
N GLY A 145 1.70 -17.65 -3.12
CA GLY A 145 2.34 -16.89 -2.04
C GLY A 145 1.33 -16.23 -1.09
N TYR A 146 1.17 -14.91 -1.23
CA TYR A 146 0.30 -14.07 -0.39
C TYR A 146 -1.00 -13.63 -1.10
N VAL A 147 -1.20 -14.09 -2.32
CA VAL A 147 -2.37 -13.77 -3.14
C VAL A 147 -3.17 -15.05 -3.37
N VAL A 148 -4.49 -14.94 -3.24
CA VAL A 148 -5.45 -16.00 -3.54
C VAL A 148 -6.29 -15.58 -4.73
N MET A 149 -6.24 -16.35 -5.81
CA MET A 149 -7.06 -16.13 -6.99
C MET A 149 -8.53 -16.39 -6.65
N ILE A 150 -9.40 -15.47 -7.03
CA ILE A 150 -10.86 -15.61 -6.88
C ILE A 150 -11.46 -15.75 -8.27
N LYS A 151 -12.27 -16.79 -8.45
CA LYS A 151 -12.92 -17.11 -9.72
C LYS A 151 -14.38 -17.47 -9.46
N ALA A 152 -15.25 -17.20 -10.43
CA ALA A 152 -16.56 -17.84 -10.49
C ALA A 152 -16.41 -19.23 -11.14
N ILE A 153 -17.19 -20.21 -10.69
CA ILE A 153 -17.04 -21.62 -11.08
C ILE A 153 -18.34 -22.12 -11.71
N THR A 154 -18.26 -22.64 -12.93
CA THR A 154 -19.40 -23.27 -13.60
C THR A 154 -19.69 -24.67 -13.05
N LYS A 155 -20.83 -25.26 -13.40
CA LYS A 155 -21.14 -26.66 -13.05
C LYS A 155 -20.15 -27.65 -13.67
N GLU A 156 -19.63 -27.31 -14.84
CA GLU A 156 -18.62 -28.07 -15.59
C GLU A 156 -17.21 -27.90 -15.00
N GLY A 157 -17.04 -26.97 -14.05
CA GLY A 157 -15.78 -26.70 -13.36
C GLY A 157 -14.88 -25.69 -14.07
N GLU A 158 -15.41 -24.93 -15.02
CA GLU A 158 -14.68 -23.84 -15.68
C GLU A 158 -14.58 -22.62 -14.76
N PHE A 159 -13.49 -21.86 -14.91
CA PHE A 159 -13.18 -20.72 -14.06
C PHE A 159 -13.31 -19.41 -14.81
N TYR A 160 -14.15 -18.51 -14.32
CA TYR A 160 -14.31 -17.16 -14.86
C TYR A 160 -13.60 -16.15 -13.96
N GLY A 161 -12.87 -15.21 -14.57
CA GLY A 161 -12.19 -14.13 -13.84
C GLY A 161 -13.19 -13.23 -13.13
N VAL A 162 -12.94 -12.85 -11.87
CA VAL A 162 -13.78 -11.87 -11.17
C VAL A 162 -13.06 -10.54 -11.15
N LYS A 163 -13.69 -9.51 -11.73
CA LYS A 163 -13.11 -8.18 -11.92
C LYS A 163 -13.99 -7.10 -11.33
N ALA A 164 -13.37 -6.07 -10.76
CA ALA A 164 -13.98 -4.77 -10.53
C ALA A 164 -13.81 -3.91 -11.79
N ILE A 165 -14.89 -3.25 -12.19
CA ILE A 165 -14.95 -2.41 -13.38
C ILE A 165 -15.32 -0.98 -12.95
N SER A 166 -14.47 -0.02 -13.22
CA SER A 166 -14.72 1.39 -12.91
C SER A 166 -15.85 1.96 -13.77
N PRO A 167 -16.43 3.12 -13.39
CA PRO A 167 -17.36 3.84 -14.26
C PRO A 167 -16.75 4.23 -15.63
N THR A 168 -15.43 4.38 -15.71
CA THR A 168 -14.68 4.70 -16.93
C THR A 168 -14.22 3.46 -17.71
N GLY A 169 -14.47 2.24 -17.19
CA GLY A 169 -14.11 0.98 -17.84
C GLY A 169 -12.75 0.41 -17.45
N GLU A 170 -12.05 1.00 -16.48
CA GLU A 170 -10.81 0.43 -15.93
C GLU A 170 -11.10 -0.89 -15.21
N LEU A 171 -10.15 -1.83 -15.28
CA LEU A 171 -10.29 -3.18 -14.77
C LEU A 171 -9.30 -3.47 -13.66
N ASN A 172 -9.84 -3.98 -12.55
CA ASN A 172 -9.08 -4.55 -11.46
C ASN A 172 -9.50 -5.99 -11.22
N ASP A 173 -8.55 -6.85 -10.89
CA ASP A 173 -8.85 -8.22 -10.48
C ASP A 173 -9.27 -8.25 -9.01
N ILE A 174 -10.27 -9.07 -8.71
CA ILE A 174 -10.68 -9.37 -7.33
C ILE A 174 -9.83 -10.52 -6.79
N LYS A 175 -9.11 -10.27 -5.69
CA LYS A 175 -8.18 -11.25 -5.11
C LYS A 175 -8.30 -11.29 -3.60
N GLY A 176 -7.95 -12.44 -3.02
CA GLY A 176 -7.70 -12.57 -1.59
C GLY A 176 -6.26 -12.19 -1.27
N ILE A 177 -6.06 -11.26 -0.35
CA ILE A 177 -4.76 -10.78 0.11
C ILE A 177 -4.49 -11.31 1.51
N LYS A 178 -3.34 -11.98 1.65
CA LYS A 178 -2.82 -12.46 2.93
C LYS A 178 -1.68 -11.56 3.40
N ILE A 179 -1.64 -11.34 4.70
CA ILE A 179 -0.52 -10.67 5.35
C ILE A 179 0.33 -11.69 6.09
N ASN A 180 -0.31 -12.73 6.61
CA ASN A 180 0.35 -13.84 7.27
C ASN A 180 0.40 -15.07 6.37
N PHE A 181 1.42 -15.90 6.55
CA PHE A 181 1.56 -17.12 5.74
C PHE A 181 0.61 -18.25 6.19
N GLN A 182 0.14 -18.21 7.43
CA GLN A 182 -0.76 -19.20 8.03
C GLN A 182 -2.13 -19.21 7.35
N ASP A 183 -2.84 -20.34 7.43
CA ASP A 183 -4.17 -20.50 6.83
C ASP A 183 -5.20 -19.55 7.43
N ARG A 184 -5.15 -19.30 8.74
CA ARG A 184 -6.02 -18.31 9.38
C ARG A 184 -5.28 -16.99 9.49
N GLU A 185 -5.88 -15.95 8.94
CA GLU A 185 -5.44 -14.56 9.02
C GLU A 185 -5.92 -13.91 10.32
N MET A 186 -7.22 -14.07 10.63
CA MET A 186 -7.85 -13.53 11.85
C MET A 186 -9.19 -14.22 12.14
N SER A 187 -9.77 -13.89 13.29
CA SER A 187 -11.20 -14.14 13.56
C SER A 187 -11.97 -12.83 13.39
N LEU A 188 -13.12 -12.87 12.72
CA LEU A 188 -14.03 -11.75 12.56
C LEU A 188 -15.46 -12.23 12.81
N LYS A 189 -16.10 -11.72 13.87
CA LYS A 189 -17.49 -12.09 14.21
C LYS A 189 -17.72 -13.60 14.32
N GLY A 190 -16.77 -14.32 14.90
CA GLY A 190 -16.81 -15.78 15.04
C GLY A 190 -16.37 -16.57 13.81
N LEU A 191 -16.15 -15.91 12.68
CA LEU A 191 -15.70 -16.53 11.43
C LEU A 191 -14.17 -16.55 11.33
N ASN A 192 -13.61 -17.67 10.87
CA ASN A 192 -12.18 -17.79 10.59
C ASN A 192 -11.88 -17.24 9.19
N ILE A 193 -11.17 -16.12 9.14
CA ILE A 193 -10.80 -15.45 7.89
C ILE A 193 -9.50 -16.03 7.36
N HIS A 194 -9.48 -16.43 6.09
CA HIS A 194 -8.29 -16.88 5.36
C HIS A 194 -7.54 -15.74 4.69
N ALA A 195 -8.27 -14.79 4.08
CA ALA A 195 -7.67 -13.66 3.36
C ALA A 195 -8.64 -12.46 3.28
N HIS A 196 -8.08 -11.27 3.04
CA HIS A 196 -8.83 -10.03 2.82
C HIS A 196 -9.13 -9.86 1.34
N VAL A 197 -10.40 -9.68 0.95
CA VAL A 197 -10.73 -9.48 -0.47
C VAL A 197 -10.50 -8.01 -0.86
N LYS A 198 -9.75 -7.80 -1.94
CA LYS A 198 -9.34 -6.49 -2.47
C LYS A 198 -9.44 -6.52 -4.00
N ALA A 199 -9.61 -5.34 -4.59
CA ALA A 199 -9.47 -5.16 -6.04
C ALA A 199 -8.12 -4.50 -6.34
N MET A 200 -7.37 -5.03 -7.30
CA MET A 200 -6.01 -4.60 -7.63
C MET A 200 -5.75 -4.68 -9.13
N HIS A 201 -4.78 -3.90 -9.61
CA HIS A 201 -4.35 -4.01 -11.00
C HIS A 201 -3.94 -5.45 -11.33
N PRO A 202 -4.33 -5.94 -12.52
CA PRO A 202 -3.94 -7.28 -12.97
C PRO A 202 -2.41 -7.38 -13.09
N ALA A 203 -1.87 -8.57 -12.90
CA ALA A 203 -0.50 -8.88 -13.33
C ALA A 203 -0.56 -9.67 -14.64
N ALA A 204 0.51 -9.57 -15.43
CA ALA A 204 0.59 -10.30 -16.69
C ALA A 204 0.52 -11.82 -16.44
N ASN A 205 -0.17 -12.52 -17.33
CA ASN A 205 -0.23 -14.00 -17.40
C ASN A 205 -0.82 -14.66 -16.14
N GLU A 206 -1.59 -13.92 -15.32
CA GLU A 206 -2.24 -14.50 -14.14
C GLU A 206 -3.39 -15.46 -14.48
N ASP A 207 -4.03 -15.26 -15.64
CA ASP A 207 -5.07 -16.17 -16.14
C ASP A 207 -4.48 -17.48 -16.68
N ASP A 208 -3.18 -17.51 -17.00
CA ASP A 208 -2.45 -18.72 -17.41
C ASP A 208 -2.00 -19.57 -16.21
N LEU A 209 -2.28 -19.12 -14.98
CA LEU A 209 -1.92 -19.86 -13.78
C LEU A 209 -2.80 -21.09 -13.65
N GLU A 210 -2.18 -22.26 -13.79
CA GLU A 210 -2.84 -23.54 -13.59
C GLU A 210 -3.43 -23.63 -12.18
N ILE A 211 -4.76 -23.77 -12.12
CA ILE A 211 -5.47 -24.03 -10.87
C ILE A 211 -5.37 -25.53 -10.61
N PRO A 212 -4.69 -25.97 -9.53
CA PRO A 212 -4.56 -27.39 -9.24
C PRO A 212 -5.94 -27.98 -8.94
N VAL A 213 -6.46 -28.78 -9.86
CA VAL A 213 -7.64 -29.62 -9.63
C VAL A 213 -7.18 -30.74 -8.70
N LYS A 214 -7.67 -30.80 -7.45
CA LYS A 214 -7.29 -31.86 -6.51
C LYS A 214 -7.60 -33.24 -7.12
N LYS A 215 -6.59 -33.92 -7.67
CA LYS A 215 -6.62 -35.39 -7.78
C LYS A 215 -6.72 -35.94 -6.35
N LYS A 216 -7.63 -36.90 -6.13
CA LYS A 216 -7.93 -37.50 -4.81
C LYS A 216 -6.67 -37.67 -3.95
N LYS A 217 -6.63 -36.95 -2.82
CA LYS A 217 -5.74 -37.09 -1.65
C LYS A 217 -4.38 -37.76 -1.93
N LYS A 218 -3.35 -36.98 -2.31
CA LYS A 218 -2.01 -37.30 -1.81
C LYS A 218 -2.05 -37.08 -0.29
N LYS A 219 -1.79 -38.13 0.49
CA LYS A 219 -1.62 -38.03 1.95
C LYS A 219 -0.40 -37.15 2.23
N VAL A 220 -0.58 -35.83 2.31
CA VAL A 220 0.47 -34.94 2.82
C VAL A 220 0.62 -35.27 4.29
N LYS A 221 1.80 -35.79 4.68
CA LYS A 221 2.12 -36.04 6.08
C LYS A 221 2.10 -34.71 6.83
N LYS A 222 1.54 -34.70 8.04
CA LYS A 222 1.46 -33.53 8.92
C LYS A 222 2.89 -33.02 9.17
N GLY A 223 3.29 -31.93 8.51
CA GLY A 223 4.63 -31.33 8.61
C GLY A 223 5.33 -31.02 7.28
N GLU A 224 4.88 -31.57 6.15
CA GLU A 224 5.43 -31.21 4.84
C GLU A 224 4.77 -29.92 4.33
N LYS A 225 5.53 -28.82 4.32
CA LYS A 225 5.17 -27.65 3.51
C LYS A 225 5.14 -28.10 2.05
N GLU A 226 4.02 -27.87 1.37
CA GLU A 226 3.93 -27.96 -0.08
C GLU A 226 5.02 -27.04 -0.66
N LYS A 227 6.14 -27.63 -1.07
CA LYS A 227 7.25 -26.87 -1.67
C LYS A 227 6.77 -26.48 -3.07
N SER A 228 6.65 -25.18 -3.29
CA SER A 228 6.46 -24.64 -4.63
C SER A 228 7.73 -24.92 -5.44
N ASP A 229 7.58 -25.44 -6.65
CA ASP A 229 8.69 -25.61 -7.60
C ASP A 229 9.11 -24.28 -8.24
N PHE A 230 8.44 -23.18 -7.88
CA PHE A 230 8.79 -21.84 -8.34
C PHE A 230 10.10 -21.37 -7.71
N GLU A 231 11.10 -21.12 -8.55
CA GLU A 231 12.33 -20.46 -8.13
C GLU A 231 12.04 -19.02 -7.73
N ARG A 232 12.40 -18.67 -6.49
CA ARG A 232 12.21 -17.33 -5.97
C ARG A 232 12.97 -16.30 -6.81
N ILE A 233 12.28 -15.23 -7.19
CA ILE A 233 12.87 -14.10 -7.91
C ILE A 233 13.05 -12.94 -6.94
N ILE A 234 14.25 -12.35 -6.94
CA ILE A 234 14.62 -11.22 -6.10
C ILE A 234 14.59 -9.93 -6.93
N TRP A 235 13.78 -8.97 -6.48
CA TRP A 235 13.63 -7.66 -7.10
C TRP A 235 14.43 -6.62 -6.32
N ASN A 236 15.19 -5.79 -7.03
CA ASN A 236 15.97 -4.71 -6.44
C ASN A 236 15.06 -3.54 -6.05
N ILE A 237 15.21 -3.03 -4.83
CA ILE A 237 14.51 -1.81 -4.40
C ILE A 237 15.46 -0.62 -4.58
N LYS A 238 15.02 0.42 -5.29
CA LYS A 238 15.80 1.63 -5.55
C LYS A 238 14.96 2.87 -5.32
N ALA A 239 15.60 3.95 -4.87
CA ALA A 239 15.03 5.28 -5.03
C ALA A 239 15.42 5.83 -6.41
N VAL A 240 14.48 6.46 -7.10
CA VAL A 240 14.63 6.99 -8.45
C VAL A 240 14.58 8.51 -8.36
N THR A 241 15.69 9.14 -8.71
CA THR A 241 15.84 10.59 -8.73
C THR A 241 15.12 11.21 -9.94
N PRO A 242 14.86 12.53 -9.96
CA PRO A 242 14.14 13.18 -11.06
C PRO A 242 14.84 13.05 -12.43
N ASP A 243 16.16 12.96 -12.44
CA ASP A 243 17.00 12.73 -13.63
C ASP A 243 17.11 11.25 -14.03
N GLY A 244 16.44 10.34 -13.31
CA GLY A 244 16.34 8.92 -13.65
C GLY A 244 17.43 8.03 -13.06
N ASN A 245 18.33 8.56 -12.23
CA ASN A 245 19.35 7.77 -11.54
C ASN A 245 18.73 6.92 -10.42
N ASN A 246 19.37 5.76 -10.16
CA ASN A 246 18.90 4.77 -9.20
C ASN A 246 19.81 4.69 -7.97
N LEU A 247 19.30 5.12 -6.82
CA LEU A 247 19.99 5.02 -5.54
C LEU A 247 19.69 3.68 -4.87
N ASP A 248 20.72 3.04 -4.33
CA ASP A 248 20.58 1.83 -3.53
C ASP A 248 19.74 2.07 -2.28
N ILE A 249 18.82 1.16 -1.97
CA ILE A 249 18.14 1.16 -0.67
C ILE A 249 18.67 0.00 0.17
N LYS A 250 19.15 0.33 1.38
CA LYS A 250 19.72 -0.62 2.34
C LYS A 250 19.08 -0.44 3.70
N ALA A 251 19.17 -1.51 4.49
CA ALA A 251 18.82 -1.48 5.90
C ALA A 251 20.09 -1.35 6.74
N PHE A 252 20.01 -0.65 7.87
CA PHE A 252 21.09 -0.45 8.82
C PHE A 252 20.62 -0.87 10.21
N ASP A 253 21.37 -1.75 10.87
CA ASP A 253 21.13 -2.06 12.29
C ASP A 253 21.68 -0.95 13.20
N PRO A 254 21.43 -1.01 14.53
CA PRO A 254 21.97 -0.03 15.47
C PRO A 254 23.50 0.08 15.49
N GLU A 255 24.20 -1.00 15.15
CA GLU A 255 25.67 -1.07 15.06
C GLU A 255 26.21 -0.47 13.75
N GLY A 256 25.34 -0.22 12.78
CA GLY A 256 25.67 0.37 11.47
C GLY A 256 26.01 -0.65 10.38
N ASN A 257 25.83 -1.95 10.63
CA ASN A 257 25.96 -2.98 9.61
C ASN A 257 24.87 -2.81 8.54
N THR A 258 25.20 -3.19 7.31
CA THR A 258 24.36 -2.90 6.14
C THR A 258 23.78 -4.16 5.53
N PHE A 259 22.50 -4.12 5.18
CA PHE A 259 21.77 -5.27 4.65
C PHE A 259 20.93 -4.92 3.42
N ASP A 260 20.71 -5.91 2.57
CA ASP A 260 19.97 -5.77 1.33
C ASP A 260 18.47 -5.66 1.57
N VAL A 261 17.83 -4.66 0.98
CA VAL A 261 16.37 -4.51 0.96
C VAL A 261 15.85 -4.95 -0.41
N LYS A 262 15.03 -6.00 -0.44
CA LYS A 262 14.54 -6.61 -1.68
C LYS A 262 13.04 -6.82 -1.65
N ALA A 263 12.41 -6.80 -2.82
CA ALA A 263 11.10 -7.41 -2.99
C ALA A 263 11.26 -8.89 -3.34
N THR A 264 10.45 -9.75 -2.72
CA THR A 264 10.54 -11.21 -2.89
C THR A 264 9.32 -11.73 -3.65
N GLN A 265 9.55 -12.31 -4.82
CA GLN A 265 8.55 -13.00 -5.61
C GLN A 265 8.70 -14.51 -5.40
N ASP A 266 7.73 -15.10 -4.71
CA ASP A 266 7.71 -16.52 -4.34
C ASP A 266 6.77 -17.35 -5.24
N SER A 267 6.24 -16.74 -6.31
CA SER A 267 5.32 -17.38 -7.24
C SER A 267 5.29 -16.65 -8.58
N LYS A 268 4.61 -17.22 -9.58
CA LYS A 268 4.35 -16.55 -10.86
C LYS A 268 3.56 -15.23 -10.71
N GLN A 269 2.79 -15.08 -9.62
CA GLN A 269 2.09 -13.84 -9.28
C GLN A 269 3.08 -12.75 -8.84
N HIS A 270 2.96 -11.53 -9.39
CA HIS A 270 3.87 -10.43 -9.07
C HIS A 270 3.21 -9.05 -8.85
N SER A 271 1.88 -8.95 -8.76
CA SER A 271 1.21 -7.67 -8.48
C SER A 271 1.22 -7.27 -6.99
N PHE A 272 1.60 -8.17 -6.08
CA PHE A 272 1.68 -7.88 -4.64
C PHE A 272 2.85 -8.62 -3.96
N LEU A 273 4.02 -7.98 -3.91
CA LEU A 273 5.24 -8.57 -3.37
C LEU A 273 5.55 -8.06 -1.96
N ASN A 274 6.13 -8.93 -1.15
CA ASN A 274 6.69 -8.52 0.15
C ASN A 274 8.00 -7.79 -0.06
N ILE A 275 8.25 -6.80 0.80
CA ILE A 275 9.56 -6.19 0.94
C ILE A 275 10.21 -6.70 2.23
N LYS A 276 11.45 -7.15 2.10
CA LYS A 276 12.22 -7.85 3.12
C LYS A 276 13.63 -7.28 3.19
N VAL A 277 14.20 -7.33 4.38
CA VAL A 277 15.66 -7.21 4.56
C VAL A 277 16.25 -8.60 4.61
N LEU A 278 17.26 -8.86 3.79
CA LEU A 278 18.01 -10.11 3.78
C LEU A 278 19.14 -10.02 4.80
N VAL A 279 19.07 -10.84 5.83
CA VAL A 279 20.07 -10.92 6.91
C VAL A 279 20.65 -12.33 6.96
N GLU A 280 21.75 -12.52 7.67
CA GLU A 280 22.26 -13.87 7.91
C GLU A 280 21.22 -14.70 8.67
N GLY A 281 20.93 -15.90 8.16
CA GLY A 281 19.99 -16.82 8.78
C GLY A 281 18.50 -16.50 8.58
N GLY A 282 18.12 -15.43 7.86
CA GLY A 282 16.70 -15.17 7.61
C GLY A 282 16.35 -13.86 6.90
N GLU A 283 15.08 -13.47 7.05
CA GLU A 283 14.52 -12.27 6.44
C GLU A 283 13.68 -11.47 7.43
N LEU A 284 13.90 -10.16 7.48
CA LEU A 284 13.14 -9.27 8.35
C LEU A 284 12.00 -8.59 7.58
N PRO A 285 10.79 -8.51 8.15
CA PRO A 285 9.71 -7.74 7.55
C PRO A 285 10.03 -6.25 7.59
N VAL A 286 9.80 -5.55 6.47
CA VAL A 286 9.83 -4.08 6.43
C VAL A 286 8.40 -3.54 6.61
N LYS A 287 8.23 -2.53 7.45
CA LYS A 287 6.94 -1.96 7.82
C LYS A 287 7.02 -0.45 7.93
N ILE A 288 5.87 0.20 7.75
CA ILE A 288 5.68 1.60 8.13
C ILE A 288 5.25 1.62 9.59
N MET A 289 5.98 2.35 10.41
CA MET A 289 5.77 2.40 11.86
C MET A 289 4.68 3.41 12.19
N GLN A 290 3.94 3.15 13.27
CA GLN A 290 3.07 4.17 13.86
C GLN A 290 3.96 5.25 14.49
N SER A 291 3.62 6.51 14.24
CA SER A 291 4.39 7.67 14.71
C SER A 291 3.55 8.94 14.69
N THR A 292 3.99 9.93 15.46
CA THR A 292 3.47 11.30 15.42
C THR A 292 4.31 12.26 14.58
N TYR A 293 5.35 11.75 13.91
CA TYR A 293 6.16 12.54 12.98
C TYR A 293 5.38 12.87 11.72
N GLU A 294 5.76 13.97 11.06
CA GLU A 294 5.20 14.39 9.78
C GLU A 294 5.25 13.27 8.74
N TYR A 295 6.43 12.66 8.56
CA TYR A 295 6.60 11.48 7.72
C TYR A 295 6.84 10.22 8.54
N ALA A 296 6.05 9.19 8.26
CA ALA A 296 6.06 7.95 9.00
C ALA A 296 7.37 7.18 8.74
N PRO A 297 8.10 6.75 9.79
CA PRO A 297 9.31 5.96 9.65
C PRO A 297 9.05 4.62 8.99
N ILE A 298 9.97 4.20 8.13
CA ILE A 298 9.99 2.85 7.56
C ILE A 298 11.17 2.11 8.17
N LYS A 299 10.89 0.95 8.79
CA LYS A 299 11.88 0.16 9.50
C LYS A 299 11.75 -1.32 9.15
N ALA A 300 12.86 -2.04 9.18
CA ALA A 300 12.80 -3.49 9.35
C ALA A 300 12.70 -3.83 10.84
N ILE A 301 12.04 -4.95 11.15
CA ILE A 301 11.83 -5.38 12.53
C ILE A 301 12.55 -6.72 12.71
N GLY A 302 13.59 -6.70 13.55
CA GLY A 302 14.35 -7.87 13.99
C GLY A 302 13.48 -8.88 14.71
N THR A 303 13.94 -10.13 14.79
CA THR A 303 13.22 -11.20 15.49
C THR A 303 13.11 -10.95 17.00
N ASP A 304 14.03 -10.17 17.55
CA ASP A 304 14.08 -9.66 18.93
C ASP A 304 13.32 -8.33 19.11
N GLY A 305 12.81 -7.74 18.03
CA GLY A 305 12.15 -6.43 18.04
C GLY A 305 13.07 -5.25 17.75
N THR A 306 14.36 -5.45 17.54
CA THR A 306 15.31 -4.41 17.15
C THR A 306 14.89 -3.77 15.82
N LEU A 307 14.97 -2.45 15.71
CA LEU A 307 14.56 -1.72 14.50
C LEU A 307 15.77 -1.37 13.64
N TYR A 308 15.63 -1.63 12.35
CA TYR A 308 16.66 -1.35 11.35
C TYR A 308 16.20 -0.19 10.48
N ASP A 309 17.08 0.78 10.28
CA ASP A 309 16.84 1.98 9.50
C ASP A 309 16.87 1.66 8.00
N ILE A 310 15.83 2.07 7.27
CA ILE A 310 15.82 1.96 5.81
C ILE A 310 16.26 3.29 5.22
N LYS A 311 17.35 3.29 4.47
CA LYS A 311 17.93 4.49 3.85
C LYS A 311 18.21 4.26 2.37
N ALA A 312 18.06 5.31 1.56
CA ALA A 312 18.64 5.35 0.22
C ALA A 312 20.07 5.90 0.31
N ILE A 313 20.98 5.40 -0.51
CA ILE A 313 22.40 5.75 -0.48
C ILE A 313 22.77 6.47 -1.78
N THR A 314 23.28 7.69 -1.66
CA THR A 314 23.78 8.46 -2.81
C THR A 314 25.15 7.96 -3.26
N ASP A 315 25.59 8.38 -4.45
CA ASP A 315 26.94 8.07 -4.94
C ASP A 315 28.03 8.57 -3.99
N ASN A 316 27.79 9.71 -3.33
CA ASN A 316 28.64 10.29 -2.29
C ASN A 316 28.50 9.63 -0.91
N LYS A 317 27.78 8.50 -0.81
CA LYS A 317 27.53 7.73 0.42
C LYS A 317 26.69 8.45 1.48
N GLU A 318 26.00 9.52 1.11
CA GLU A 318 25.01 10.15 1.97
C GLU A 318 23.78 9.25 2.12
N LYS A 319 23.16 9.28 3.30
CA LYS A 319 22.03 8.41 3.65
C LYS A 319 20.74 9.22 3.69
N LEU A 320 19.91 9.04 2.69
CA LEU A 320 18.59 9.68 2.60
C LEU A 320 17.55 8.85 3.34
N ASP A 321 16.63 9.53 4.01
CA ASP A 321 15.58 8.89 4.80
C ASP A 321 14.49 8.31 3.89
N VAL A 322 14.09 7.05 4.08
CA VAL A 322 12.95 6.46 3.34
C VAL A 322 11.71 6.46 4.25
N LYS A 323 10.66 7.16 3.83
CA LYS A 323 9.48 7.45 4.67
C LYS A 323 8.16 7.23 3.94
N GLY A 324 7.11 6.99 4.72
CA GLY A 324 5.73 7.17 4.27
C GLY A 324 5.35 8.64 4.39
N ILE A 325 5.10 9.30 3.25
CA ILE A 325 4.95 10.76 3.19
C ILE A 325 3.50 11.25 3.18
N SER A 326 2.58 10.48 2.60
CA SER A 326 1.17 10.86 2.47
C SER A 326 0.31 9.61 2.25
N ARG A 327 -0.99 9.73 2.52
CA ARG A 327 -1.94 8.61 2.41
C ARG A 327 -3.08 8.95 1.46
N SER A 328 -3.27 8.10 0.45
CA SER A 328 -4.42 8.10 -0.46
C SER A 328 -5.22 6.80 -0.27
N GLY A 329 -6.33 6.89 0.46
CA GLY A 329 -7.19 5.73 0.75
C GLY A 329 -6.47 4.64 1.54
N ASN A 330 -6.23 3.49 0.91
CA ASN A 330 -5.49 2.37 1.49
C ASN A 330 -3.98 2.36 1.14
N ILE A 331 -3.54 3.30 0.31
CA ILE A 331 -2.15 3.42 -0.14
C ILE A 331 -1.46 4.55 0.61
N ILE A 332 -0.21 4.31 1.00
CA ILE A 332 0.70 5.32 1.54
C ILE A 332 1.83 5.48 0.54
N HIS A 333 2.05 6.70 0.08
CA HIS A 333 3.15 7.03 -0.81
C HIS A 333 4.46 6.93 -0.04
N VAL A 334 5.42 6.23 -0.63
CA VAL A 334 6.75 6.03 -0.05
C VAL A 334 7.77 6.73 -0.91
N LYS A 335 8.62 7.54 -0.26
CA LYS A 335 9.66 8.31 -0.91
C LYS A 335 10.96 8.22 -0.12
N ALA A 336 12.08 8.34 -0.83
CA ALA A 336 13.32 8.77 -0.19
C ALA A 336 13.31 10.31 -0.12
N VAL A 337 13.81 10.86 0.98
CA VAL A 337 13.77 12.28 1.31
C VAL A 337 15.19 12.74 1.60
N ASN A 338 15.65 13.77 0.90
CA ASN A 338 16.94 14.39 1.19
C ASN A 338 16.82 15.55 2.20
N ASP A 339 17.96 16.12 2.59
CA ASP A 339 18.02 17.18 3.59
C ASP A 339 17.32 18.49 3.14
N ASN A 340 17.14 18.67 1.82
CA ASN A 340 16.40 19.79 1.24
C ASN A 340 14.88 19.53 1.15
N GLY A 341 14.41 18.34 1.55
CA GLY A 341 13.01 17.93 1.46
C GLY A 341 12.57 17.43 0.09
N GLU A 342 13.48 17.23 -0.86
CA GLU A 342 13.16 16.67 -2.17
C GLU A 342 12.76 15.19 -2.05
N LEU A 343 11.76 14.79 -2.85
CA LEU A 343 11.09 13.49 -2.73
C LEU A 343 11.36 12.60 -3.94
N PHE A 344 12.06 11.49 -3.73
CA PHE A 344 12.41 10.54 -4.78
C PHE A 344 11.50 9.31 -4.75
N ALA A 345 11.02 8.88 -5.92
CA ALA A 345 10.13 7.72 -6.00
C ALA A 345 10.86 6.45 -5.57
N VAL A 346 10.19 5.54 -4.86
CA VAL A 346 10.78 4.24 -4.53
C VAL A 346 10.11 3.16 -5.37
N LYS A 347 10.91 2.39 -6.10
CA LYS A 347 10.45 1.35 -7.03
C LYS A 347 11.17 0.02 -6.80
N ALA A 348 10.47 -1.07 -7.15
CA ALA A 348 11.02 -2.41 -7.21
C ALA A 348 11.27 -2.79 -8.68
N PHE A 349 12.45 -3.31 -8.96
CA PHE A 349 12.93 -3.66 -10.29
C PHE A 349 13.13 -5.17 -10.37
N ALA A 350 12.39 -5.83 -11.24
CA ALA A 350 12.59 -7.22 -11.57
C ALA A 350 13.88 -7.41 -12.37
N PRO A 351 14.49 -8.61 -12.33
CA PRO A 351 15.60 -8.95 -13.22
C PRO A 351 15.27 -8.84 -14.72
N ASP A 352 14.00 -9.03 -15.09
CA ASP A 352 13.51 -8.93 -16.47
C ASP A 352 13.07 -7.49 -16.86
N GLY A 353 13.30 -6.50 -15.99
CA GLY A 353 13.01 -5.09 -16.24
C GLY A 353 11.60 -4.63 -15.86
N LYS A 354 10.71 -5.53 -15.40
CA LYS A 354 9.39 -5.12 -14.86
C LYS A 354 9.55 -4.23 -13.63
N LEU A 355 8.59 -3.32 -13.45
CA LEU A 355 8.58 -2.35 -12.37
C LEU A 355 7.32 -2.46 -11.53
N ASN A 356 7.49 -2.42 -10.22
CA ASN A 356 6.41 -2.19 -9.27
C ASN A 356 6.72 -0.93 -8.44
N ALA A 357 5.69 -0.22 -8.03
CA ALA A 357 5.85 0.88 -7.08
C ALA A 357 5.96 0.33 -5.65
N VAL A 358 6.83 0.93 -4.83
CA VAL A 358 6.89 0.62 -3.40
C VAL A 358 5.94 1.53 -2.65
N LYS A 359 5.00 0.94 -1.91
CA LYS A 359 3.95 1.64 -1.17
C LYS A 359 3.74 1.03 0.21
N GLY A 360 3.23 1.83 1.13
CA GLY A 360 2.55 1.30 2.30
C GLY A 360 1.12 0.90 1.94
N VAL A 361 0.67 -0.23 2.48
CA VAL A 361 -0.67 -0.78 2.26
C VAL A 361 -1.36 -0.93 3.60
N LYS A 362 -2.51 -0.25 3.73
CA LYS A 362 -3.47 -0.45 4.81
C LYS A 362 -4.46 -1.54 4.43
N ILE A 363 -4.57 -2.55 5.28
CA ILE A 363 -5.55 -3.62 5.19
C ILE A 363 -6.78 -3.29 6.02
N PHE A 364 -6.57 -2.67 7.17
CA PHE A 364 -7.60 -2.24 8.09
C PHE A 364 -7.72 -0.71 8.15
N LYS A 365 -8.89 -0.24 8.57
CA LYS A 365 -9.13 1.20 8.78
C LYS A 365 -8.57 1.75 10.09
N ARG A 366 -8.14 0.87 11.01
CA ARG A 366 -7.55 1.28 12.29
C ARG A 366 -6.16 1.91 12.10
N GLU A 367 -5.74 2.67 13.11
CA GLU A 367 -4.44 3.33 13.10
C GLU A 367 -3.30 2.29 13.12
N VAL A 368 -3.28 1.42 14.13
CA VAL A 368 -2.31 0.35 14.28
C VAL A 368 -2.83 -0.94 13.62
N GLU A 369 -2.20 -1.36 12.53
CA GLU A 369 -2.52 -2.60 11.80
C GLU A 369 -2.28 -3.83 12.66
N LEU A 370 -1.14 -3.90 13.35
CA LEU A 370 -0.78 -4.94 14.32
C LEU A 370 0.44 -4.50 15.14
N LYS A 371 0.85 -5.34 16.10
CA LYS A 371 2.16 -5.23 16.75
C LYS A 371 3.05 -6.39 16.31
N ILE A 372 4.29 -6.11 15.92
CA ILE A 372 5.31 -7.12 15.58
C ILE A 372 6.45 -6.96 16.58
N GLN A 373 6.70 -7.98 17.40
CA GLN A 373 7.72 -7.92 18.46
C GLN A 373 7.62 -6.64 19.31
N GLY A 374 6.39 -6.32 19.77
CA GLY A 374 6.11 -5.11 20.55
C GLY A 374 5.96 -3.82 19.75
N ASN A 375 6.50 -3.75 18.53
CA ASN A 375 6.51 -2.54 17.72
C ASN A 375 5.16 -2.30 17.02
N PRO A 376 4.53 -1.12 17.18
CA PRO A 376 3.25 -0.80 16.53
C PRO A 376 3.46 -0.49 15.04
N VAL A 377 2.83 -1.29 14.20
CA VAL A 377 2.86 -1.14 12.74
C VAL A 377 1.69 -0.28 12.30
N TYR A 378 1.99 0.80 11.59
CA TYR A 378 0.99 1.58 10.88
C TYR A 378 0.61 0.88 9.59
N ALA A 379 1.53 0.47 8.73
CA ALA A 379 1.16 -0.16 7.45
C ALA A 379 2.17 -1.20 6.97
N HIS A 380 1.74 -2.03 6.03
CA HIS A 380 2.58 -3.03 5.39
C HIS A 380 3.33 -2.41 4.21
N LEU A 381 4.67 -2.49 4.20
CA LEU A 381 5.42 -2.09 3.02
C LEU A 381 5.37 -3.21 1.96
N LYS A 382 4.97 -2.87 0.74
CA LYS A 382 4.75 -3.78 -0.38
C LYS A 382 5.25 -3.18 -1.68
N ALA A 383 5.67 -4.02 -2.61
CA ALA A 383 5.81 -3.62 -4.00
C ALA A 383 4.56 -4.07 -4.76
N ILE A 384 3.83 -3.11 -5.33
CA ILE A 384 2.55 -3.35 -6.02
C ILE A 384 2.63 -2.86 -7.47
N ASN A 385 1.87 -3.52 -8.35
CA ASN A 385 1.73 -3.05 -9.72
C ASN A 385 0.93 -1.74 -9.74
N GLU A 386 1.35 -0.77 -10.54
CA GLU A 386 0.67 0.52 -10.74
C GLU A 386 0.27 0.71 -12.19
#